data_AF-A0A6A5AEQ2-F1
#
_entry.id   AF-A0A6A5AEQ2-F1
#
_cell.length_a   1.000
_cell.length_b   1.000
_cell.length_c   1.000
_cell.angle_alpha   90.00
_cell.angle_beta   90.00
_cell.angle_gamma   90.00
#
_symmetry.space_group_name_H-M   'P 1'
#
loop_
_entity.id
_entity.type
_entity.pdbx_description
1 polymer ?
#
loop_
_entity_poly.entity_id
_entity_poly.type
_entity_poly.pdbx_seq_one_letter_code
_entity_poly.pdbx_strand_id
1 'polypeptide(L)'
;MSARMLQSQGLSGRQLAEEEKKLWNRDPVLVTLRNDIQIARSINESLLLTPWNLTNGYVECHLQGKGSGMLQLGGLGDPSARGDGFSFIRVPQSRAKKKEESEELDVSEAEVQKAVAAVTGTTADLRKLKMKEAGDVLKNLGMAEEDIMKLRRWDRIFMVRELSTRASAHGMAGTLNKFVRGARKSLSAQQQEYRRKCDVIYVRQLEVLSSVEHDFQDDSDSGSDDDDGFIEDL
;
A
#
# COMPACT_ATOMS: atom_id res chain seq x y z
N MET A 1 -26.50 12.06 32.16
CA MET A 1 -26.93 12.85 30.98
C MET A 1 -27.47 11.88 29.95
N SER A 2 -28.76 11.97 29.62
CA SER A 2 -29.42 11.04 28.70
C SER A 2 -29.02 11.38 27.27
N ALA A 3 -28.37 10.45 26.57
CA ALA A 3 -28.10 10.61 25.14
C ALA A 3 -29.45 10.60 24.41
N ARG A 4 -29.90 11.78 23.96
CA ARG A 4 -31.10 11.94 23.14
C ARG A 4 -30.88 11.14 21.85
N MET A 5 -31.51 9.98 21.72
CA MET A 5 -31.55 9.26 20.45
C MET A 5 -32.25 10.16 19.43
N LEU A 6 -31.54 10.56 18.39
CA LEU A 6 -32.11 11.29 17.25
C LEU A 6 -33.18 10.40 16.60
N GLN A 7 -34.45 10.77 16.71
CA GLN A 7 -35.53 10.05 16.06
C GLN A 7 -35.48 10.33 14.56
N SER A 8 -35.61 9.27 13.75
CA SER A 8 -35.81 9.38 12.31
C SER A 8 -37.08 10.18 12.06
N GLN A 9 -36.98 11.39 11.51
CA GLN A 9 -38.10 12.28 11.21
C GLN A 9 -38.97 11.74 10.05
N GLY A 10 -39.56 10.54 10.21
CA GLY A 10 -40.34 9.86 9.18
C GLY A 10 -39.55 9.32 7.98
N LEU A 11 -38.25 9.59 7.90
CA LEU A 11 -37.35 9.09 6.85
C LEU A 11 -37.11 7.59 7.05
N SER A 12 -37.17 6.81 5.97
CA SER A 12 -36.94 5.36 6.02
C SER A 12 -36.10 4.85 4.84
N GLY A 13 -35.48 3.70 5.01
CA GLY A 13 -34.70 3.02 3.97
C GLY A 13 -33.57 3.91 3.42
N ARG A 14 -33.56 4.11 2.10
CA ARG A 14 -32.50 4.84 1.39
C ARG A 14 -32.42 6.32 1.75
N GLN A 15 -33.57 6.96 1.98
CA GLN A 15 -33.62 8.39 2.29
C GLN A 15 -33.00 8.69 3.64
N LEU A 16 -33.23 7.82 4.63
CA LEU A 16 -32.59 7.95 5.94
C LEU A 16 -31.06 7.79 5.84
N ALA A 17 -30.57 6.82 5.06
CA ALA A 17 -29.14 6.63 4.86
C ALA A 17 -28.46 7.81 4.14
N GLU A 18 -29.16 8.46 3.19
CA GLU A 18 -28.65 9.66 2.52
C GLU A 18 -28.58 10.87 3.46
N GLU A 19 -29.62 11.11 4.26
CA GLU A 19 -29.63 12.20 5.24
C GLU A 19 -28.62 11.96 6.36
N GLU A 20 -28.46 10.72 6.82
CA GLU A 20 -27.42 10.35 7.77
C GLU A 20 -26.02 10.63 7.19
N LYS A 21 -25.77 10.25 5.94
CA LYS A 21 -24.51 10.57 5.25
C LYS A 21 -24.27 12.07 5.10
N LYS A 22 -25.30 12.86 4.82
CA LYS A 22 -25.20 14.33 4.76
C LYS A 22 -24.86 14.92 6.13
N LEU A 23 -25.48 14.43 7.21
CA LEU A 23 -25.18 14.85 8.56
C LEU A 23 -23.72 14.52 8.93
N TRP A 24 -23.27 13.30 8.67
CA TRP A 24 -21.86 12.91 8.89
C TRP A 24 -20.88 13.77 8.09
N ASN A 25 -21.20 14.12 6.85
CA ASN A 25 -20.33 14.98 6.03
C ASN A 25 -20.29 16.44 6.50
N ARG A 26 -21.32 16.90 7.22
CA ARG A 26 -21.42 18.26 7.79
C ARG A 26 -21.01 18.32 9.25
N ASP A 27 -20.67 17.20 9.87
CA ASP A 27 -20.20 17.14 11.25
C ASP A 27 -18.93 18.00 11.39
N PRO A 28 -18.95 19.08 12.20
CA PRO A 28 -17.81 19.98 12.34
C PRO A 28 -16.54 19.27 12.80
N VAL A 29 -16.65 18.26 13.67
CA VAL A 29 -15.50 17.51 14.18
C VAL A 29 -14.87 16.70 13.05
N LEU A 30 -15.68 16.01 12.25
CA LEU A 30 -15.16 15.23 11.11
C LEU A 30 -14.58 16.12 10.01
N VAL A 31 -15.17 17.28 9.76
CA VAL A 31 -14.63 18.26 8.80
C VAL A 31 -13.26 18.74 9.27
N THR A 32 -13.14 19.14 10.54
CA THR A 32 -11.85 19.56 11.12
C THR A 32 -10.82 18.44 11.06
N LEU A 33 -11.17 17.21 11.48
CA LEU A 33 -10.25 16.08 11.40
C LEU A 33 -9.81 15.78 9.97
N ARG A 34 -10.71 15.92 8.98
CA ARG A 34 -10.36 15.75 7.57
C ARG A 34 -9.35 16.80 7.13
N ASN A 35 -9.55 18.06 7.50
CA ASN A 35 -8.62 19.14 7.22
C ASN A 35 -7.27 18.93 7.92
N ASP A 36 -7.26 18.56 9.19
CA ASP A 36 -6.05 18.27 9.96
C ASP A 36 -5.25 17.12 9.32
N ILE A 37 -5.94 16.07 8.86
CA ILE A 37 -5.30 14.96 8.14
C ILE A 37 -4.68 15.44 6.82
N GLN A 38 -5.35 16.33 6.08
CA GLN A 38 -4.81 16.90 4.84
C GLN A 38 -3.59 17.77 5.12
N ILE A 39 -3.65 18.63 6.13
CA ILE A 39 -2.54 19.48 6.56
C ILE A 39 -1.36 18.62 7.00
N ALA A 40 -1.60 17.61 7.85
CA ALA A 40 -0.56 16.70 8.31
C ALA A 40 0.09 15.93 7.15
N ARG A 41 -0.69 15.50 6.14
CA ARG A 41 -0.16 14.89 4.92
C ARG A 41 0.73 15.85 4.14
N SER A 42 0.27 17.08 3.90
CA SER A 42 1.03 18.12 3.20
C SER A 42 2.35 18.45 3.90
N ILE A 43 2.33 18.58 5.22
CA ILE A 43 3.54 18.79 6.03
C ILE A 43 4.50 17.60 5.87
N ASN A 44 4.00 16.38 6.00
CA ASN A 44 4.82 15.18 5.86
C ASN A 44 5.44 15.05 4.46
N GLU A 45 4.66 15.31 3.41
CA GLU A 45 5.13 15.31 2.03
C GLU A 45 6.23 16.37 1.84
N SER A 46 6.01 17.58 2.34
CA SER A 46 7.01 18.66 2.31
C SER A 46 8.30 18.28 3.02
N LEU A 47 8.21 17.66 4.21
CA LEU A 47 9.37 17.17 4.96
C LEU A 47 10.15 16.09 4.19
N LEU A 48 9.46 15.20 3.49
CA LEU A 48 10.10 14.18 2.66
C LEU A 48 10.86 14.77 1.46
N LEU A 49 10.40 15.91 0.94
CA LEU A 49 11.01 16.61 -0.19
C LEU A 49 12.16 17.55 0.20
N THR A 50 12.45 17.69 1.49
CA THR A 50 13.53 18.56 1.95
C THR A 50 14.90 18.12 1.41
N PRO A 51 15.79 19.05 1.02
CA PRO A 51 17.08 18.70 0.42
C PRO A 51 17.93 17.79 1.30
N TRP A 52 17.94 17.99 2.62
CA TRP A 52 18.68 17.14 3.55
C TRP A 52 18.11 15.73 3.63
N ASN A 53 16.78 15.56 3.53
CA ASN A 53 16.18 14.23 3.52
C ASN A 53 16.52 13.47 2.22
N LEU A 54 16.39 14.14 1.07
CA LEU A 54 16.68 13.55 -0.24
C LEU A 54 18.16 13.19 -0.39
N THR A 55 19.07 14.10 -0.06
CA THR A 55 20.51 13.87 -0.16
C THR A 55 20.99 12.81 0.83
N ASN A 56 20.51 12.83 2.08
CA ASN A 56 20.81 11.75 3.04
C ASN A 56 20.29 10.40 2.54
N GLY A 57 19.09 10.36 1.96
CA GLY A 57 18.52 9.16 1.36
C GLY A 57 19.43 8.57 0.29
N TYR A 58 19.89 9.40 -0.64
CA TYR A 58 20.82 9.00 -1.69
C TYR A 58 22.17 8.51 -1.12
N VAL A 59 22.77 9.27 -0.22
CA VAL A 59 24.08 8.95 0.40
C VAL A 59 24.02 7.61 1.14
N GLU A 60 23.00 7.39 1.97
CA GLU A 60 22.84 6.14 2.73
C GLU A 60 22.58 4.93 1.82
N CYS A 61 21.83 5.11 0.74
CA CYS A 61 21.46 4.02 -0.17
C CYS A 61 22.59 3.65 -1.14
N HIS A 62 23.30 4.64 -1.67
CA HIS A 62 24.22 4.44 -2.79
C HIS A 62 25.69 4.68 -2.48
N LEU A 63 26.03 5.57 -1.55
CA LEU A 63 27.42 5.97 -1.30
C LEU A 63 28.02 5.32 -0.06
N GLN A 64 27.23 5.12 0.98
CA GLN A 64 27.68 4.39 2.16
C GLN A 64 27.54 2.89 1.88
N GLY A 65 28.65 2.15 1.91
CA GLY A 65 28.75 0.70 1.65
C GLY A 65 27.91 -0.21 2.55
N LYS A 66 26.97 0.35 3.32
CA LYS A 66 25.93 -0.35 4.06
C LYS A 66 24.76 -0.76 3.16
N GLY A 67 24.56 -0.14 1.98
CA GLY A 67 23.77 -0.62 0.82
C GLY A 67 22.38 -1.22 1.10
N SER A 68 21.82 -1.00 2.28
CA SER A 68 20.71 -1.80 2.82
C SER A 68 19.36 -1.15 2.55
N GLY A 69 19.34 0.03 1.94
CA GLY A 69 18.11 0.75 1.58
C GLY A 69 17.95 0.84 0.07
N MET A 70 16.71 0.86 -0.39
CA MET A 70 16.34 1.26 -1.75
C MET A 70 15.65 2.61 -1.72
N LEU A 71 15.80 3.38 -2.79
CA LEU A 71 15.04 4.59 -3.01
C LEU A 71 13.69 4.26 -3.68
N GLN A 72 12.67 5.03 -3.35
CA GLN A 72 11.41 5.03 -4.06
C GLN A 72 11.65 5.83 -5.33
N LEU A 73 12.09 5.17 -6.41
CA LEU A 73 12.64 5.82 -7.60
C LEU A 73 11.68 6.77 -8.35
N GLY A 74 10.37 6.75 -8.05
CA GLY A 74 9.38 7.69 -8.59
C GLY A 74 8.29 8.06 -7.58
N GLY A 75 7.29 8.82 -8.02
CA GLY A 75 6.23 9.34 -7.14
C GLY A 75 6.56 10.73 -6.62
N LEU A 76 6.15 11.06 -5.39
CA LEU A 76 6.25 12.41 -4.82
C LEU A 76 7.64 13.06 -4.98
N GLY A 77 8.71 12.30 -4.77
CA GLY A 77 10.08 12.81 -4.84
C GLY A 77 10.64 13.01 -6.25
N ASP A 78 9.88 12.68 -7.29
CA ASP A 78 10.31 12.83 -8.68
C ASP A 78 10.13 14.30 -9.09
N PRO A 79 11.22 15.06 -9.30
CA PRO A 79 11.13 16.47 -9.64
C PRO A 79 10.50 16.72 -11.02
N SER A 80 10.46 15.73 -11.91
CA SER A 80 9.81 15.85 -13.22
C SER A 80 8.28 15.73 -13.14
N ALA A 81 7.75 15.13 -12.07
CA ALA A 81 6.35 14.73 -11.92
C ALA A 81 5.79 13.84 -13.07
N ARG A 82 6.64 13.36 -13.98
CA ARG A 82 6.27 12.62 -15.20
C ARG A 82 6.89 11.23 -15.27
N GLY A 83 7.74 10.86 -14.31
CA GLY A 83 8.49 9.61 -14.31
C GLY A 83 9.81 9.69 -15.06
N ASP A 84 10.29 10.91 -15.35
CA ASP A 84 11.53 11.19 -16.10
C ASP A 84 12.67 11.60 -15.17
N GLY A 85 12.40 11.68 -13.87
CA GLY A 85 13.35 12.01 -12.83
C GLY A 85 13.40 10.95 -11.73
N PHE A 86 14.47 11.00 -10.94
CA PHE A 86 14.66 10.10 -9.82
C PHE A 86 14.15 10.72 -8.53
N SER A 87 13.28 9.98 -7.84
CA SER A 87 12.94 10.27 -6.45
C SER A 87 13.96 9.65 -5.50
N PHE A 88 14.52 10.48 -4.62
CA PHE A 88 15.48 10.07 -3.59
C PHE A 88 14.83 9.83 -2.22
N ILE A 89 13.50 9.76 -2.14
CA ILE A 89 12.79 9.33 -0.94
C ILE A 89 13.12 7.86 -0.68
N ARG A 90 13.41 7.47 0.56
CA ARG A 90 13.73 6.08 0.90
C ARG A 90 12.48 5.21 0.93
N VAL A 91 12.56 4.00 0.38
CA VAL A 91 11.50 2.99 0.57
C VAL A 91 11.46 2.60 2.05
N PRO A 92 10.30 2.70 2.73
CA PRO A 92 10.13 2.19 4.08
C PRO A 92 10.48 0.71 4.09
N GLN A 93 11.63 0.37 4.67
CA GLN A 93 11.99 -1.02 4.87
C GLN A 93 11.08 -1.54 5.98
N SER A 94 10.37 -2.64 5.71
CA SER A 94 9.83 -3.48 6.77
C SER A 94 11.03 -4.01 7.56
N ARG A 95 11.53 -3.20 8.49
CA ARG A 95 12.41 -3.69 9.53
C ARG A 95 11.54 -4.65 10.32
N ALA A 96 11.73 -5.96 10.14
CA ALA A 96 11.45 -6.89 11.21
C ALA A 96 12.17 -6.28 12.42
N LYS A 97 11.41 -5.72 13.37
CA LYS A 97 11.93 -4.94 14.48
C LYS A 97 13.12 -5.70 15.05
N LYS A 98 14.33 -5.18 14.85
CA LYS A 98 15.46 -5.58 15.65
C LYS A 98 15.04 -5.20 17.06
N LYS A 99 14.93 -6.20 17.92
CA LYS A 99 14.48 -6.11 19.31
C LYS A 99 15.45 -5.19 20.05
N GLU A 100 15.23 -3.89 19.94
CA GLU A 100 15.70 -2.93 20.94
C GLU A 100 14.49 -2.60 21.79
N GLU A 101 14.73 -2.78 23.08
CA GLU A 101 13.83 -2.74 24.21
C GLU A 101 13.17 -1.38 24.33
N SER A 102 11.90 -1.25 23.92
CA SER A 102 11.01 -0.18 24.38
C SER A 102 9.55 -0.53 24.11
N GLU A 103 8.81 -0.61 25.22
CA GLU A 103 7.38 -0.31 25.39
C GLU A 103 6.35 -1.32 24.82
N GLU A 104 5.75 -2.03 25.78
CA GLU A 104 4.50 -2.78 25.65
C GLU A 104 3.36 -1.81 25.29
N LEU A 105 3.11 -1.64 23.98
CA LEU A 105 1.86 -1.10 23.48
C LEU A 105 0.97 -2.28 23.08
N ASP A 106 -0.28 -2.27 23.55
CA ASP A 106 -1.32 -3.24 23.24
C ASP A 106 -1.42 -3.48 21.73
N VAL A 107 -0.82 -4.58 21.28
CA VAL A 107 -0.78 -4.95 19.87
C VAL A 107 -2.16 -5.47 19.49
N SER A 108 -2.86 -4.74 18.62
CA SER A 108 -4.17 -5.15 18.13
C SER A 108 -4.10 -6.51 17.43
N GLU A 109 -5.18 -7.30 17.46
CA GLU A 109 -5.22 -8.62 16.81
C GLU A 109 -4.90 -8.53 15.30
N ALA A 110 -5.23 -7.41 14.66
CA ALA A 110 -4.89 -7.09 13.28
C ALA A 110 -3.37 -6.91 13.07
N GLU A 111 -2.65 -6.31 14.01
CA GLU A 111 -1.19 -6.17 13.96
C GLU A 111 -0.49 -7.50 14.24
N VAL A 112 -1.03 -8.33 15.14
CA VAL A 112 -0.55 -9.70 15.35
C VAL A 112 -0.74 -10.51 14.06
N GLN A 113 -1.91 -10.41 13.41
CA GLN A 113 -2.16 -11.07 12.13
C GLN A 113 -1.26 -10.53 11.02
N LYS A 114 -0.99 -9.22 10.98
CA LYS A 114 -0.05 -8.60 10.03
C LYS A 114 1.39 -9.04 10.28
N ALA A 115 1.81 -9.18 11.53
CA ALA A 115 3.12 -9.69 11.92
C ALA A 115 3.26 -11.18 11.60
N VAL A 116 2.21 -11.99 11.84
CA VAL A 116 2.18 -13.42 11.49
C VAL A 116 2.16 -13.60 9.98
N ALA A 117 1.41 -12.80 9.23
CA ALA A 117 1.41 -12.80 7.78
C ALA A 117 2.76 -12.33 7.22
N ALA A 118 3.39 -11.34 7.86
CA ALA A 118 4.75 -10.94 7.55
C ALA A 118 5.70 -12.11 7.78
N VAL A 119 5.68 -12.78 8.94
CA VAL A 119 6.59 -13.90 9.30
C VAL A 119 6.37 -15.15 8.46
N THR A 120 5.11 -15.52 8.16
CA THR A 120 4.76 -16.80 7.51
C THR A 120 4.42 -16.70 6.03
N GLY A 121 4.24 -15.48 5.50
CA GLY A 121 3.95 -15.21 4.09
C GLY A 121 2.52 -15.51 3.65
N THR A 122 1.63 -15.91 4.57
CA THR A 122 0.21 -16.26 4.32
C THR A 122 -0.69 -15.56 5.33
N THR A 123 -1.88 -15.11 4.93
CA THR A 123 -2.85 -14.49 5.85
C THR A 123 -3.68 -15.52 6.63
N ALA A 124 -3.75 -16.78 6.17
CA ALA A 124 -4.42 -17.87 6.87
C ALA A 124 -3.42 -18.85 7.55
N ASP A 125 -3.61 -19.14 8.84
CA ASP A 125 -2.80 -20.15 9.54
C ASP A 125 -3.23 -21.57 9.14
N LEU A 126 -2.49 -22.13 8.18
CA LEU A 126 -2.70 -23.49 7.68
C LEU A 126 -2.59 -24.58 8.76
N ARG A 127 -1.97 -24.30 9.93
CA ARG A 127 -1.93 -25.25 11.04
C ARG A 127 -3.27 -25.38 11.75
N LYS A 128 -4.13 -24.36 11.67
CA LYS A 128 -5.49 -24.35 12.23
C LYS A 128 -6.53 -24.95 11.28
N LEU A 129 -6.17 -25.14 10.00
CA LEU A 129 -7.07 -25.73 9.00
C LEU A 129 -7.37 -27.20 9.37
N LYS A 130 -8.66 -27.54 9.44
CA LYS A 130 -9.11 -28.90 9.76
C LYS A 130 -8.92 -29.83 8.57
N MET A 131 -8.88 -31.13 8.83
CA MET A 131 -8.59 -32.15 7.82
C MET A 131 -9.62 -32.18 6.67
N LYS A 132 -10.89 -31.93 7.01
CA LYS A 132 -11.99 -31.80 6.04
C LYS A 132 -11.84 -30.52 5.21
N GLU A 133 -11.65 -29.39 5.87
CA GLU A 133 -11.47 -28.07 5.23
C GLU A 133 -10.26 -28.06 4.27
N ALA A 134 -9.15 -28.69 4.66
CA ALA A 134 -7.99 -28.86 3.78
C ALA A 134 -8.33 -29.70 2.55
N GLY A 135 -9.14 -30.75 2.69
CA GLY A 135 -9.64 -31.53 1.57
C GLY A 135 -10.53 -30.72 0.62
N ASP A 136 -11.42 -29.91 1.17
CA ASP A 136 -12.31 -29.03 0.38
C ASP A 136 -11.51 -28.00 -0.42
N VAL A 137 -10.48 -27.40 0.18
CA VAL A 137 -9.56 -26.48 -0.52
C VAL A 137 -8.83 -27.18 -1.66
N LEU A 138 -8.34 -28.40 -1.44
CA LEU A 138 -7.65 -29.19 -2.46
C LEU A 138 -8.56 -29.62 -3.61
N LYS A 139 -9.82 -29.95 -3.31
CA LYS A 139 -10.85 -30.26 -4.31
C LYS A 139 -11.16 -29.03 -5.16
N ASN A 140 -11.28 -27.85 -4.54
CA ASN A 140 -11.45 -26.58 -5.25
C ASN A 140 -10.23 -26.19 -6.10
N LEU A 141 -9.04 -26.68 -5.75
CA LEU A 141 -7.80 -26.54 -6.53
C LEU A 141 -7.65 -27.59 -7.64
N GLY A 142 -8.64 -28.47 -7.83
CA GLY A 142 -8.69 -29.43 -8.92
C GLY A 142 -8.07 -30.80 -8.66
N MET A 143 -7.78 -31.18 -7.40
CA MET A 143 -7.37 -32.55 -7.08
C MET A 143 -8.55 -33.51 -6.95
N ALA A 144 -8.37 -34.74 -7.43
CA ALA A 144 -9.34 -35.81 -7.33
C ALA A 144 -9.52 -36.26 -5.86
N GLU A 145 -10.76 -36.61 -5.50
CA GLU A 145 -11.13 -36.97 -4.13
C GLU A 145 -10.42 -38.24 -3.64
N GLU A 146 -10.18 -39.19 -4.55
CA GLU A 146 -9.43 -40.42 -4.29
C GLU A 146 -7.99 -40.15 -3.86
N ASP A 147 -7.33 -39.16 -4.47
CA ASP A 147 -5.95 -38.81 -4.14
C ASP A 147 -5.89 -38.00 -2.85
N ILE A 148 -6.87 -37.13 -2.60
CA ILE A 148 -7.00 -36.40 -1.34
C ILE A 148 -7.17 -37.38 -0.17
N MET A 149 -7.93 -38.47 -0.34
CA MET A 149 -8.14 -39.49 0.69
C MET A 149 -6.86 -40.22 1.09
N LYS A 150 -5.92 -40.43 0.16
CA LYS A 150 -4.62 -41.09 0.42
C LYS A 150 -3.66 -40.21 1.23
N LEU A 151 -3.83 -38.89 1.20
CA LEU A 151 -2.95 -37.93 1.86
C LEU A 151 -3.20 -37.85 3.37
N ARG A 152 -2.13 -37.93 4.17
CA ARG A 152 -2.19 -37.62 5.60
C ARG A 152 -2.29 -36.11 5.81
N ARG A 153 -2.55 -35.70 7.06
CA ARG A 153 -2.79 -34.28 7.39
C ARG A 153 -1.67 -33.36 6.92
N TRP A 154 -0.42 -33.75 7.16
CA TRP A 154 0.73 -32.96 6.74
C TRP A 154 0.83 -32.84 5.22
N ASP A 155 0.56 -33.91 4.49
CA ASP A 155 0.63 -33.95 3.03
C ASP A 155 -0.49 -33.10 2.40
N ARG A 156 -1.70 -33.11 2.99
CA ARG A 156 -2.77 -32.20 2.56
C ARG A 156 -2.40 -30.74 2.76
N ILE A 157 -1.85 -30.38 3.91
CA ILE A 157 -1.41 -28.99 4.17
C ILE A 157 -0.27 -28.58 3.24
N PHE A 158 0.67 -29.48 2.94
CA PHE A 158 1.73 -29.26 1.97
C PHE A 158 1.14 -28.99 0.57
N MET A 159 0.21 -29.84 0.11
CA MET A 159 -0.42 -29.68 -1.19
C MET A 159 -1.27 -28.41 -1.30
N VAL A 160 -1.96 -28.00 -0.22
CA VAL A 160 -2.69 -26.73 -0.18
C VAL A 160 -1.73 -25.56 -0.43
N ARG A 161 -0.53 -25.56 0.17
CA ARG A 161 0.47 -24.51 -0.07
C ARG A 161 0.94 -24.50 -1.51
N GLU A 162 1.31 -25.67 -2.01
CA GLU A 162 1.91 -25.82 -3.34
C GLU A 162 0.92 -25.40 -4.44
N LEU A 163 -0.30 -25.95 -4.39
CA LEU A 163 -1.33 -25.69 -5.39
C LEU A 163 -1.88 -24.26 -5.29
N SER A 164 -2.02 -23.69 -4.09
CA SER A 164 -2.44 -22.29 -3.95
C SER A 164 -1.38 -21.35 -4.52
N THR A 165 -0.09 -21.59 -4.25
CA THR A 165 1.02 -20.76 -4.76
C THR A 165 1.10 -20.82 -6.29
N ARG A 166 0.94 -22.02 -6.87
CA ARG A 166 0.90 -22.23 -8.33
C ARG A 166 -0.34 -21.59 -8.97
N ALA A 167 -1.50 -21.68 -8.35
CA ALA A 167 -2.73 -21.04 -8.84
C ALA A 167 -2.62 -19.50 -8.88
N SER A 168 -1.88 -18.89 -7.95
CA SER A 168 -1.55 -17.45 -8.00
C SER A 168 -0.58 -17.05 -9.07
N ALA A 169 0.43 -17.85 -9.37
CA ALA A 169 1.34 -17.58 -10.47
C ALA A 169 0.60 -17.53 -11.82
N HIS A 170 -0.48 -18.30 -11.98
CA HIS A 170 -1.33 -18.32 -13.18
C HIS A 170 -2.54 -17.37 -13.12
N GLY A 171 -2.65 -16.50 -12.11
CA GLY A 171 -3.72 -15.49 -12.02
C GLY A 171 -5.12 -16.05 -11.72
N MET A 172 -5.25 -17.34 -11.38
CA MET A 172 -6.53 -18.01 -11.10
C MET A 172 -6.91 -18.01 -9.60
N ALA A 173 -6.28 -17.16 -8.80
CA ALA A 173 -6.21 -17.33 -7.35
C ALA A 173 -7.44 -16.94 -6.54
N GLY A 174 -8.38 -16.15 -7.08
CA GLY A 174 -9.62 -15.73 -6.41
C GLY A 174 -9.57 -15.68 -4.87
N THR A 175 -10.38 -16.52 -4.22
CA THR A 175 -10.52 -16.66 -2.76
C THR A 175 -9.39 -17.46 -2.08
N LEU A 176 -8.47 -18.06 -2.85
CA LEU A 176 -7.36 -18.89 -2.41
C LEU A 176 -6.08 -18.08 -2.14
N ASN A 177 -6.07 -16.79 -2.48
CA ASN A 177 -4.97 -15.86 -2.20
C ASN A 177 -4.53 -15.85 -0.73
N LYS A 178 -5.41 -16.20 0.22
CA LYS A 178 -5.08 -16.27 1.65
C LYS A 178 -4.12 -17.41 2.04
N PHE A 179 -4.02 -18.44 1.20
CA PHE A 179 -3.18 -19.62 1.42
C PHE A 179 -1.86 -19.56 0.64
N VAL A 180 -1.70 -18.54 -0.20
CA VAL A 180 -0.51 -18.31 -1.01
C VAL A 180 0.59 -17.79 -0.12
N ARG A 181 1.72 -18.50 -0.09
CA ARG A 181 2.95 -17.92 0.43
C ARG A 181 3.44 -16.96 -0.62
N GLY A 182 3.30 -15.65 -0.37
CA GLY A 182 3.96 -14.66 -1.20
C GLY A 182 5.44 -15.00 -1.23
N ALA A 183 5.97 -15.36 -2.41
CA ALA A 183 7.40 -15.57 -2.56
C ALA A 183 8.06 -14.25 -2.18
N ARG A 184 8.71 -14.19 -1.01
CA ARG A 184 9.56 -13.07 -0.67
C ARG A 184 10.62 -13.04 -1.75
N LYS A 185 10.58 -12.03 -2.62
CA LYS A 185 11.64 -11.82 -3.61
C LYS A 185 12.95 -11.89 -2.86
N SER A 186 13.89 -12.71 -3.34
CA SER A 186 15.21 -12.76 -2.73
C SER A 186 15.80 -11.35 -2.76
N LEU A 187 16.68 -11.03 -1.81
CA LEU A 187 17.34 -9.71 -1.80
C LEU A 187 18.01 -9.42 -3.15
N SER A 188 18.61 -10.45 -3.76
CA SER A 188 19.19 -10.39 -5.11
C SER A 188 18.13 -10.06 -6.19
N ALA A 189 16.99 -10.75 -6.21
CA ALA A 189 15.91 -10.47 -7.16
C ALA A 189 15.32 -9.07 -6.97
N GLN A 190 15.23 -8.60 -5.72
CA GLN A 190 14.77 -7.26 -5.41
C GLN A 190 15.77 -6.18 -5.87
N GLN A 191 17.06 -6.42 -5.70
CA GLN A 191 18.13 -5.54 -6.19
C GLN A 191 18.18 -5.51 -7.72
N GLN A 192 17.98 -6.65 -8.39
CA GLN A 192 17.94 -6.71 -9.85
C GLN A 192 16.74 -5.94 -10.42
N GLU A 193 15.56 -6.12 -9.82
CA GLU A 193 14.36 -5.35 -10.17
C GLU A 193 14.57 -3.84 -9.95
N TYR A 194 15.18 -3.47 -8.82
CA TYR A 194 15.52 -2.08 -8.53
C TYR A 194 16.45 -1.48 -9.60
N ARG A 195 17.51 -2.20 -9.98
CA ARG A 195 18.43 -1.77 -11.05
C ARG A 195 17.72 -1.62 -12.40
N ARG A 196 16.86 -2.58 -12.79
CA ARG A 196 16.07 -2.45 -14.03
C ARG A 196 15.22 -1.18 -14.03
N LYS A 197 14.61 -0.82 -12.90
CA LYS A 197 13.83 0.42 -12.79
C LYS A 197 14.72 1.66 -12.93
N CYS A 198 15.91 1.64 -12.33
CA CYS A 198 16.87 2.72 -12.53
C CYS A 198 17.22 2.89 -14.01
N ASP A 199 17.49 1.78 -14.71
CA ASP A 199 17.85 1.81 -16.13
C ASP A 199 16.72 2.42 -16.98
N VAL A 200 15.47 2.04 -16.71
CA VAL A 200 14.30 2.58 -17.43
C VAL A 200 14.18 4.10 -17.23
N ILE A 201 14.29 4.58 -16.00
CA ILE A 201 14.18 6.02 -15.69
C ILE A 201 15.36 6.76 -16.32
N TYR A 202 16.57 6.21 -16.22
CA TYR A 202 17.77 6.81 -16.79
C TYR A 202 17.70 6.97 -18.31
N VAL A 203 17.27 5.93 -19.03
CA VAL A 203 17.10 5.99 -20.49
C VAL A 203 16.06 7.04 -20.86
N ARG A 204 14.92 7.06 -20.16
CA ARG A 204 13.87 8.06 -20.43
C ARG A 204 14.33 9.47 -20.14
N GLN A 205 15.04 9.69 -19.02
CA GLN A 205 15.63 10.97 -18.68
C GLN A 205 16.58 11.44 -19.78
N LEU A 206 17.46 10.56 -20.28
CA LEU A 206 18.35 10.89 -21.38
C LEU A 206 17.58 11.24 -22.65
N GLU A 207 16.57 10.44 -23.02
CA GLU A 207 15.74 10.68 -24.19
C GLU A 207 15.09 12.07 -24.14
N VAL A 208 14.41 12.40 -23.04
CA VAL A 208 13.75 13.70 -22.83
C VAL A 208 14.74 14.87 -22.78
N LEU A 209 15.90 14.69 -22.13
CA LEU A 209 16.92 15.75 -22.07
C LEU A 209 17.69 15.91 -23.39
N SER A 210 17.66 14.91 -24.27
CA SER A 210 18.32 14.93 -25.58
C SER A 210 17.39 15.29 -26.74
N SER A 211 16.07 15.29 -26.52
CA SER A 211 15.10 15.60 -27.57
C SER A 211 15.19 17.07 -27.98
N VAL A 212 15.24 17.31 -29.29
CA VAL A 212 15.23 18.65 -29.89
C VAL A 212 13.80 19.18 -30.07
N GLU A 213 12.82 18.29 -30.11
CA GLU A 213 11.39 18.63 -30.17
C GLU A 213 10.91 19.10 -28.80
N HIS A 214 10.33 20.30 -28.78
CA HIS A 214 9.76 20.93 -27.60
C HIS A 214 8.30 21.25 -27.87
N ASP A 215 7.41 20.33 -27.52
CA ASP A 215 5.97 20.59 -27.49
C ASP A 215 5.64 21.36 -26.20
N PHE A 216 5.93 22.66 -26.20
CA PHE A 216 5.40 23.59 -25.20
C PHE A 216 3.98 23.95 -25.59
N GLN A 217 3.02 23.13 -25.17
CA GLN A 217 1.63 23.54 -25.19
C GLN A 217 1.37 24.38 -23.94
N ASP A 218 1.63 25.68 -24.07
CA ASP A 218 1.31 26.67 -23.05
C ASP A 218 -0.20 26.96 -23.12
N ASP A 219 -0.99 26.28 -22.28
CA ASP A 219 -2.41 26.59 -22.05
C ASP A 219 -2.54 27.88 -21.21
N SER A 220 -1.81 28.94 -21.58
CA SER A 220 -1.84 30.26 -20.94
C SER A 220 -2.91 31.18 -21.54
N ASP A 221 -4.05 30.60 -21.96
CA ASP A 221 -5.28 31.35 -22.24
C ASP A 221 -6.37 31.00 -21.21
N SER A 222 -6.01 31.08 -19.92
CA SER A 222 -7.02 31.25 -18.87
C SER A 222 -7.21 32.76 -18.67
N GLY A 223 -8.21 33.32 -19.34
CA GLY A 223 -8.65 34.69 -19.12
C GLY A 223 -8.79 34.98 -17.63
N SER A 224 -8.01 35.96 -17.19
CA SER A 224 -8.17 36.66 -15.91
C SER A 224 -9.50 37.39 -15.96
N ASP A 225 -10.57 36.77 -15.51
CA ASP A 225 -11.76 37.51 -15.07
C ASP A 225 -11.64 37.66 -13.55
N ASP A 226 -11.32 38.90 -13.18
CA ASP A 226 -11.24 39.39 -11.82
C ASP A 226 -12.57 39.12 -11.08
N ASP A 227 -12.52 38.35 -10.00
CA ASP A 227 -13.57 38.38 -8.96
C ASP A 227 -12.90 38.40 -7.59
N ASP A 228 -12.34 39.58 -7.26
CA ASP A 228 -11.88 39.97 -5.94
C ASP A 228 -13.06 40.03 -4.95
N GLY A 229 -13.50 38.87 -4.48
CA GLY A 229 -14.42 38.71 -3.36
C GLY A 229 -13.72 39.00 -2.03
N PHE A 230 -13.49 40.28 -1.77
CA PHE A 230 -13.06 40.87 -0.49
C PHE A 230 -13.79 40.21 0.70
N ILE A 231 -13.05 39.44 1.51
CA ILE A 231 -13.51 38.94 2.80
C ILE A 231 -13.39 40.09 3.79
N GLU A 232 -14.51 40.77 4.03
CA GLU A 232 -14.74 41.62 5.19
C GLU A 232 -15.87 40.98 6.01
N ASP A 233 -15.51 40.26 7.05
CA ASP A 233 -16.13 40.46 8.36
C ASP A 233 -15.35 39.73 9.44
N LEU A 234 -15.03 40.50 10.47
CA LEU A 234 -14.33 40.17 11.70
C LEU A 234 -15.35 40.08 12.84
#